data_AF-A0A7J7HF22-F1
#
_entry.id   AF-A0A7J7HF22-F1
#
_cell.length_a   1.000
_cell.length_b   1.000
_cell.length_c   1.000
_cell.angle_alpha   90.00
_cell.angle_beta   90.00
_cell.angle_gamma   90.00
#
_symmetry.space_group_name_H-M   'P 1'
#
loop_
_entity.id
_entity.type
_entity.pdbx_description
1 polymer ?
#
loop_
_entity_poly.entity_id
_entity_poly.type
_entity_poly.pdbx_seq_one_letter_code
_entity_poly.pdbx_strand_id
1 'polypeptide(L)' 'MRESKFLQTFYFNSLRLRDNSVVNMLVLIVLAVDNLQKGWIGESIAVALVDSGDDPVAILGK' A
#
# COMPACT_ATOMS: atom_id res chain seq x y z
N MET A 1 -1.87 0.97 0.19
CA MET A 1 -2.89 0.42 1.13
C MET A 1 -2.81 -1.10 1.15
N ARG A 2 -3.11 -1.77 2.27
CA ARG A 2 -3.27 -3.25 2.30
C ARG A 2 -4.65 -3.64 1.74
N GLU A 3 -4.82 -4.89 1.30
CA GLU A 3 -6.02 -5.40 0.64
C GLU A 3 -7.33 -5.09 1.41
N SER A 4 -7.37 -5.32 2.73
CA SER A 4 -8.57 -5.04 3.53
C SER A 4 -8.99 -3.57 3.52
N LYS A 5 -8.04 -2.64 3.41
CA LYS A 5 -8.30 -1.19 3.29
C LYS A 5 -8.71 -0.82 1.87
N PHE A 6 -8.09 -1.46 0.88
CA PHE A 6 -8.42 -1.30 -0.54
C PHE A 6 -9.89 -1.68 -0.81
N LEU A 7 -10.33 -2.85 -0.34
CA LEU A 7 -11.71 -3.31 -0.53
C LEU A 7 -12.72 -2.38 0.16
N GLN A 8 -12.42 -1.91 1.38
CA GLN A 8 -13.29 -0.96 2.07
C GLN A 8 -13.43 0.37 1.31
N THR A 9 -12.30 0.91 0.85
CA THR A 9 -12.27 2.14 0.04
C THR A 9 -13.04 1.96 -1.26
N PHE A 10 -12.82 0.84 -1.96
CA PHE A 10 -13.44 0.57 -3.25
C PHE A 10 -14.97 0.40 -3.17
N TYR A 11 -15.48 -0.30 -2.16
CA TYR A 11 -16.92 -0.58 -2.05
C TYR A 11 -17.70 0.47 -1.25
N PHE A 12 -17.08 1.10 -0.26
CA PHE A 12 -17.80 1.94 0.71
C PHE A 12 -17.31 3.38 0.76
N ASN A 13 -16.29 3.76 -0.01
CA ASN A 13 -15.67 5.09 0.05
C ASN A 13 -15.28 5.52 1.48
N SER A 14 -14.99 4.53 2.32
CA SER A 14 -14.77 4.74 3.75
C SER A 14 -13.88 3.66 4.32
N LEU A 15 -13.33 3.92 5.50
CA LEU A 15 -12.44 3.02 6.20
C LEU A 15 -12.82 2.91 7.66
N ARG A 16 -13.04 1.68 8.11
CA ARG A 16 -13.28 1.39 9.53
C ARG A 16 -11.95 1.30 10.25
N LEU A 17 -11.77 2.15 11.26
CA LEU A 17 -10.60 2.14 12.12
C LEU A 17 -10.76 1.12 13.27
N ARG A 18 -9.66 0.85 13.99
CA ARG A 18 -9.64 -0.13 15.09
C ARG A 18 -10.53 0.27 16.27
N ASP A 19 -10.79 1.55 16.44
CA ASP A 19 -11.69 2.13 17.44
C ASP A 19 -13.17 2.11 17.00
N ASN A 20 -13.50 1.39 15.92
CA ASN A 20 -14.81 1.35 15.27
C ASN A 20 -15.30 2.66 14.66
N SER A 21 -14.50 3.72 14.62
CA SER A 21 -14.84 4.92 13.86
C SER A 21 -14.76 4.64 12.35
N VAL A 22 -15.51 5.42 11.57
CA VAL A 22 -15.51 5.36 10.10
C VAL A 22 -15.03 6.70 9.60
N VAL A 23 -13.95 6.70 8.83
CA VAL A 23 -13.41 7.90 8.19
C VAL A 23 -13.65 7.85 6.69
N ASN A 24 -13.79 9.03 6.09
CA ASN A 24 -13.88 9.15 4.64
C ASN A 24 -12.57 8.69 4.00
N MET A 25 -12.68 7.82 2.99
CA MET A 25 -11.57 7.47 2.10
C MET A 25 -12.15 7.20 0.71
N LEU A 26 -12.19 8.24 -0.12
CA LEU A 26 -12.78 8.21 -1.47
C LEU A 26 -11.81 7.76 -2.57
N VAL A 27 -10.50 7.77 -2.29
CA VAL A 27 -9.46 7.55 -3.30
C VAL A 27 -8.56 6.38 -2.93
N LEU A 28 -8.20 5.59 -3.93
CA LEU A 28 -7.27 4.47 -3.80
C LEU A 28 -5.83 4.96 -3.89
N ILE A 29 -5.08 4.83 -2.80
CA ILE A 29 -3.64 5.14 -2.75
C ILE A 29 -2.89 3.81 -2.63
N VAL A 30 -2.48 3.30 -3.79
CA VAL A 30 -1.79 2.01 -3.93
C VAL A 30 -0.48 2.18 -4.69
N LEU A 31 0.50 1.35 -4.34
CA LEU A 31 1.72 1.22 -5.12
C LEU A 31 1.54 0.03 -6.04
N ALA A 32 1.44 0.29 -7.34
CA ALA A 32 1.42 -0.75 -8.36
C ALA A 32 2.85 -1.28 -8.55
N VAL A 33 2.98 -2.60 -8.65
CA VAL A 33 4.23 -3.29 -8.98
C VAL A 33 3.93 -4.30 -10.08
N ASP A 34 4.89 -4.51 -10.96
CA ASP A 34 4.79 -5.55 -11.98
C ASP A 34 5.17 -6.94 -11.43
N ASN A 35 5.01 -7.98 -12.26
CA ASN A 35 5.30 -9.35 -11.85
C ASN A 35 6.79 -9.63 -11.65
N LEU A 36 7.69 -8.93 -12.34
CA LEU A 36 9.13 -9.08 -12.18
C LEU A 36 9.57 -8.49 -10.83
N GLN A 37 9.11 -7.27 -10.52
CA GLN A 37 9.31 -6.60 -9.25
C GLN A 37 8.74 -7.42 -8.10
N LYS A 38 7.52 -7.97 -8.25
CA LYS A 38 6.92 -8.88 -7.28
C LYS A 38 7.78 -10.12 -7.04
N GLY A 39 8.38 -10.68 -8.09
CA GLY A 39 9.32 -11.80 -7.99
C GLY A 39 10.59 -11.45 -7.21
N TRP A 40 11.15 -10.26 -7.41
CA TRP A 40 12.33 -9.78 -6.69
C TRP A 40 12.07 -9.49 -5.21
N ILE A 41 10.90 -8.98 -4.87
CA ILE A 41 10.51 -8.73 -3.47
C ILE A 41 10.45 -10.04 -2.68
N GLY A 42 9.90 -11.11 -3.28
CA GLY A 42 9.84 -12.44 -2.67
C GLY A 42 9.24 -12.42 -1.26
N GLU A 43 9.97 -13.02 -0.31
CA GLU A 43 9.59 -13.10 1.12
C GLU A 43 10.17 -11.95 1.98
N SER A 44 10.65 -10.87 1.36
CA SER A 44 11.25 -9.75 2.08
C SER A 44 10.24 -9.09 3.05
N ILE A 45 10.69 -8.82 4.27
CA ILE A 45 9.88 -8.17 5.31
C ILE A 45 9.78 -6.65 5.12
N ALA A 46 10.69 -6.07 4.35
CA ALA A 46 10.75 -4.65 4.04
C ALA A 46 11.40 -4.45 2.66
N VAL A 47 10.97 -3.40 1.97
CA VAL A 47 11.53 -3.00 0.66
C VAL A 47 11.85 -1.51 0.68
N ALA A 48 12.93 -1.12 0.02
CA ALA A 48 13.23 0.30 -0.20
C ALA A 48 12.44 0.81 -1.41
N LEU A 49 11.87 2.00 -1.28
CA LEU A 49 11.35 2.77 -2.40
C LEU A 49 12.45 3.73 -2.82
N VAL A 50 12.84 3.67 -4.09
CA VAL A 50 13.82 4.57 -4.71
C VAL A 50 13.13 5.49 -5.71
N ASP A 51 13.68 6.68 -5.92
CA ASP A 51 13.23 7.58 -6.98
C ASP A 51 13.89 7.26 -8.33
N SER A 52 13.71 8.14 -9.33
CA SER A 52 14.31 7.96 -10.65
C SER A 52 15.84 8.09 -10.69
N GLY A 53 16.46 8.60 -9.63
CA GLY A 53 17.92 8.71 -9.47
C GLY A 53 18.54 7.56 -8.68
N ASP A 54 17.76 6.51 -8.38
CA ASP A 54 18.13 5.42 -7.47
C ASP A 54 18.37 5.87 -6.02
N ASP A 55 17.91 7.07 -5.65
CA ASP A 55 18.02 7.57 -4.29
C ASP A 55 16.90 6.99 -3.40
N PRO A 56 17.22 6.42 -2.23
CA PRO A 56 16.21 5.85 -1.34
C PRO A 56 15.36 6.94 -0.69
N VAL A 57 14.05 6.90 -0.94
CA VAL A 57 13.08 7.89 -0.43
C VAL A 57 12.23 7.37 0.72
N ALA A 58 12.03 6.05 0.83
CA ALA A 58 11.26 5.44 1.91
C ALA A 58 11.55 3.95 2.08
N ILE A 59 11.11 3.37 3.20
CA ILE A 59 11.07 1.93 3.44
C ILE A 59 9.62 1.51 3.65
N LEU A 60 9.14 0.56 2.85
CA LEU A 60 7.84 -0.06 3.01
C LEU A 60 8.00 -1.41 3.73
N GLY A 61 7.64 -1.43 5.01
CA GLY A 61 7.58 -2.64 5.82
C GLY A 61 6.24 -3.37 5.72
N LYS A 62 6.25 -4.66 6.03
CA LYS A 62 5.08 -5.55 5.93
C LYS A 62 3.90 -5.12 6.78
#